data_AF-G6YP57-F1
#
_entry.id   AF-G6YP57-F1
#
_cell.length_a   1.000
_cell.length_b   1.000
_cell.length_c   1.000
_cell.angle_alpha   90.00
_cell.angle_beta   90.00
_cell.angle_gamma   90.00
#
_symmetry.space_group_name_H-M   'P 1'
#
loop_
_entity.id
_entity.type
_entity.pdbx_description
1 polymer ?
#
loop_
_entity_poly.entity_id
_entity_poly.type
_entity_poly.pdbx_seq_one_letter_code
_entity_poly.pdbx_strand_id
1 'polypeptide(L)'
;MLLLHRVLWLKHVYAIGESKVQLMSIYLSFYSIIGLLALLQSKLKSDQKLIASYLIFVLVSLFSGLRGSVGADTLNYLQIYQDSPGIAHFFESEWKVEPLFLFLNSLHKSIFDNEFLFLLGYSVFQAFLLMLVTRRSKNPSLFIFVYVVYFLFESPL
;
A
#
# COMPACT_ATOMS: atom_id res chain seq x y z
N MET A 1 19.67 19.57 33.14
CA MET A 1 19.72 18.34 32.34
C MET A 1 18.33 17.88 31.86
N LEU A 2 17.31 17.79 32.73
CA LEU A 2 15.92 17.42 32.37
C LEU A 2 15.24 18.31 31.31
N LEU A 3 15.49 19.62 31.31
CA LEU A 3 14.91 20.55 30.32
C LEU A 3 15.45 20.34 28.90
N LEU A 4 16.75 20.05 28.76
CA LEU A 4 17.38 19.79 27.46
C LEU A 4 16.82 18.50 26.84
N HIS A 5 16.60 17.47 27.66
CA HIS A 5 16.02 16.20 27.23
C HIS A 5 14.56 16.36 26.78
N ARG A 6 13.76 17.21 27.45
CA ARG A 6 12.38 17.51 27.03
C ARG A 6 12.33 18.27 25.70
N VAL A 7 13.23 19.23 25.48
CA VAL A 7 13.28 20.01 24.23
C VAL A 7 13.71 19.16 23.04
N LEU A 8 14.68 18.26 23.22
CA LEU A 8 15.10 17.31 22.18
C LEU A 8 13.98 16.30 21.86
N TRP A 9 13.28 15.80 22.89
CA TRP A 9 12.14 14.92 22.70
C TRP A 9 11.00 15.61 21.93
N LEU A 10 10.64 16.85 22.29
CA LEU A 10 9.63 17.63 21.57
C LEU A 10 10.03 17.89 20.11
N LYS A 11 11.29 18.26 19.85
CA LYS A 11 11.79 18.42 18.47
C LYS A 11 11.70 17.13 17.66
N HIS A 12 12.01 15.98 18.29
CA HIS A 12 11.92 14.69 17.61
C HIS A 12 10.47 14.30 17.31
N VAL A 13 9.57 14.47 18.27
CA VAL A 13 8.12 14.24 18.08
C VAL A 13 7.55 15.17 16.99
N TYR A 14 7.96 16.44 16.98
CA TYR A 14 7.52 17.40 15.97
C TYR A 14 8.05 17.06 14.57
N ALA A 15 9.32 16.66 14.46
CA ALA A 15 9.92 16.22 13.19
C ALA A 15 9.27 14.92 12.65
N ILE A 16 8.87 14.01 13.54
CA ILE A 16 8.08 12.81 13.18
C ILE A 16 6.66 13.20 12.72
N GLY A 17 6.07 14.22 13.35
CA GLY A 17 4.76 14.76 12.94
C GLY A 17 4.82 15.40 11.55
N GLU A 18 5.79 16.27 11.30
CA GLU A 18 5.97 16.93 10.00
C GLU A 18 6.26 15.93 8.87
N SER A 19 7.09 14.92 9.11
CA SER A 19 7.39 13.89 8.10
C SER A 19 6.15 13.07 7.73
N LYS A 20 5.32 12.70 8.72
CA LYS A 20 4.03 12.02 8.48
C LYS A 20 3.06 12.88 7.68
N VAL A 21 2.92 14.16 8.00
CA VAL A 21 2.04 15.09 7.27
C VAL A 21 2.49 15.28 5.82
N GLN A 22 3.81 15.39 5.59
CA GLN A 22 4.38 15.49 4.24
C GLN A 22 4.13 14.22 3.42
N LEU A 23 4.39 13.03 4.00
CA LEU A 23 4.08 11.74 3.38
C LEU A 23 2.59 11.64 3.02
N MET A 24 1.70 11.94 3.97
CA MET A 24 0.25 11.95 3.73
C MET A 24 -0.14 12.87 2.56
N SER A 25 0.43 14.08 2.51
CA SER A 25 0.14 15.07 1.46
C SER A 25 0.57 14.58 0.08
N ILE A 26 1.73 13.91 -0.01
CA ILE A 26 2.22 13.28 -1.26
C ILE A 26 1.27 12.16 -1.69
N TYR A 27 0.78 11.34 -0.75
CA TYR A 27 -0.19 10.27 -0.99
C TYR A 27 -1.51 10.81 -1.55
N LEU A 28 -2.11 11.79 -0.87
CA LEU A 28 -3.36 12.42 -1.30
C LEU A 28 -3.22 13.02 -2.70
N SER A 29 -2.09 13.70 -2.96
CA SER A 29 -1.80 14.28 -4.26
C SER A 29 -1.68 13.21 -5.35
N PHE A 30 -0.93 12.14 -5.08
CA PHE A 30 -0.76 11.03 -6.02
C PHE A 30 -2.10 10.36 -6.37
N TYR A 31 -2.91 9.98 -5.36
CA TYR A 31 -4.19 9.33 -5.60
C TYR A 31 -5.22 10.26 -6.27
N SER A 32 -5.16 11.57 -6.01
CA SER A 32 -5.96 12.56 -6.73
C SER A 32 -5.60 12.61 -8.22
N ILE A 33 -4.30 12.56 -8.55
CA ILE A 33 -3.82 12.48 -9.93
C ILE A 33 -4.29 11.18 -10.58
N ILE A 34 -4.18 10.04 -9.90
CA ILE A 34 -4.67 8.74 -10.40
C ILE A 34 -6.18 8.79 -10.68
N GLY A 35 -6.98 9.35 -9.77
CA GLY A 35 -8.41 9.53 -9.97
C GLY A 35 -8.72 10.40 -11.19
N LEU A 36 -7.99 11.51 -11.37
CA LEU A 36 -8.14 12.38 -12.52
C LEU A 36 -7.76 11.69 -13.84
N LEU A 37 -6.67 10.92 -13.85
CA LEU A 37 -6.28 10.10 -15.01
C LEU A 37 -7.34 9.05 -15.36
N ALA A 38 -7.94 8.40 -14.35
CA ALA A 38 -9.02 7.43 -14.54
C ALA A 38 -10.29 8.09 -15.10
N LEU A 39 -10.60 9.33 -14.72
CA LEU A 39 -11.71 10.09 -15.30
C LEU A 39 -11.42 10.48 -16.75
N LEU A 40 -10.22 10.98 -17.05
CA LEU A 40 -9.82 11.36 -18.40
C LEU A 40 -9.76 10.16 -19.35
N GLN A 41 -9.43 8.97 -18.83
CA GLN A 41 -9.44 7.72 -19.58
C GLN A 41 -10.80 7.41 -20.22
N SER A 42 -11.90 7.81 -19.59
CA SER A 42 -13.26 7.59 -20.12
C SER A 42 -13.45 8.18 -21.53
N LYS A 43 -12.71 9.25 -21.85
CA LYS A 43 -12.77 10.00 -23.12
C LYS A 43 -11.90 9.41 -24.25
N LEU A 44 -11.07 8.41 -23.95
CA LEU A 44 -10.14 7.81 -24.93
C LEU A 44 -10.84 6.78 -25.85
N LYS A 45 -10.18 6.40 -26.95
CA LYS A 45 -10.62 5.27 -27.80
C LYS A 45 -10.30 3.92 -27.13
N SER A 46 -10.97 2.83 -27.54
CA SER A 46 -10.83 1.48 -26.95
C SER A 46 -9.38 1.05 -26.69
N ASP A 47 -8.52 1.14 -27.71
CA ASP A 47 -7.13 0.66 -27.62
C ASP A 47 -6.29 1.52 -26.66
N GLN A 48 -6.56 2.83 -26.64
CA GLN A 48 -5.92 3.79 -25.74
C GLN A 48 -6.39 3.61 -24.30
N LYS A 49 -7.65 3.19 -24.07
CA LYS A 49 -8.16 2.88 -22.73
C LYS A 49 -7.38 1.73 -22.11
N LEU A 50 -7.09 0.67 -22.88
CA LEU A 50 -6.32 -0.46 -22.36
C LEU A 50 -4.92 -0.03 -21.89
N ILE A 51 -4.21 0.72 -22.71
CA ILE A 51 -2.85 1.21 -22.41
C ILE A 51 -2.89 2.14 -21.19
N ALA A 52 -3.83 3.08 -21.16
CA ALA A 52 -4.00 3.98 -20.02
C ALA A 52 -4.30 3.23 -18.71
N SER A 53 -5.12 2.16 -18.75
CA SER A 53 -5.34 1.30 -17.58
C SER A 53 -4.03 0.70 -17.10
N TYR A 54 -3.24 0.11 -18.01
CA TYR A 54 -1.95 -0.50 -17.63
C TYR A 54 -1.01 0.52 -17.01
N LEU A 55 -0.92 1.73 -17.56
CA LEU A 55 -0.09 2.80 -16.99
C LEU A 55 -0.58 3.21 -15.59
N ILE A 56 -1.88 3.39 -15.39
CA ILE A 56 -2.46 3.68 -14.08
C ILE A 56 -2.12 2.56 -13.10
N PHE A 57 -2.22 1.29 -13.51
CA PHE A 57 -1.88 0.15 -12.67
C PHE A 57 -0.40 0.11 -12.31
N VAL A 58 0.50 0.32 -13.28
CA VAL A 58 1.95 0.36 -13.02
C VAL A 58 2.28 1.48 -12.03
N LEU A 59 1.71 2.67 -12.22
CA LEU A 59 1.91 3.80 -11.30
C LEU A 59 1.40 3.46 -9.90
N VAL A 60 0.21 2.88 -9.78
CA VAL A 60 -0.34 2.44 -8.50
C VAL A 60 0.56 1.38 -7.85
N SER A 61 1.05 0.38 -8.58
CA SER A 61 1.96 -0.65 -8.05
C SER A 61 3.28 -0.08 -7.52
N LEU A 62 3.89 0.81 -8.29
CA LEU A 62 5.17 1.44 -7.93
C LEU A 62 5.01 2.32 -6.70
N PHE A 63 3.93 3.12 -6.65
CA PHE A 63 3.68 4.01 -5.53
C PHE A 63 3.19 3.27 -4.28
N SER A 64 2.44 2.17 -4.44
CA SER A 64 2.05 1.30 -3.32
C SER A 64 3.21 0.45 -2.79
N GLY A 65 4.33 0.33 -3.51
CA GLY A 65 5.59 -0.20 -2.95
C GLY A 65 6.22 0.76 -1.93
N LEU A 66 5.93 2.07 -2.02
CA LEU A 66 6.34 3.09 -1.04
C LEU A 66 5.40 3.12 0.18
N ARG A 67 4.46 2.17 0.30
CA ARG A 67 3.41 2.08 1.33
C ARG A 67 3.89 1.54 2.67
N GLY A 68 5.17 1.16 2.78
CA GLY A 68 5.79 0.73 4.03
C GLY A 68 5.63 1.71 5.21
N SER A 69 5.21 2.96 4.96
CA SER A 69 5.00 4.00 5.97
C SER A 69 3.57 4.57 6.06
N VAL A 70 2.59 4.08 5.27
CA VAL A 70 1.23 4.67 5.22
C VAL A 70 0.14 3.58 5.15
N GLY A 71 -0.68 3.52 6.20
CA GLY A 71 -1.82 2.60 6.34
C GLY A 71 -1.60 1.54 7.42
N ALA A 72 -2.57 1.41 8.33
CA ALA A 72 -2.50 0.49 9.47
C ALA A 72 -2.27 -0.97 9.04
N ASP A 73 -2.91 -1.41 7.95
CA ASP A 73 -2.79 -2.79 7.48
C ASP A 73 -1.40 -3.10 6.93
N THR A 74 -0.79 -2.20 6.15
CA THR A 74 0.56 -2.43 5.60
C THR A 74 1.60 -2.52 6.71
N LEU A 75 1.44 -1.70 7.77
CA LEU A 75 2.30 -1.74 8.95
C LEU A 75 2.10 -3.05 9.72
N ASN A 76 0.86 -3.50 9.89
CA ASN A 76 0.56 -4.80 10.50
C ASN A 76 1.17 -5.95 9.69
N TYR A 77 1.03 -5.95 8.36
CA TYR A 77 1.62 -6.99 7.50
C TYR A 77 3.14 -6.98 7.53
N LEU A 78 3.77 -5.80 7.54
CA LEU A 78 5.22 -5.69 7.70
C LEU A 78 5.67 -6.18 9.08
N GLN A 79 4.93 -5.87 10.14
CA GLN A 79 5.22 -6.35 11.48
C GLN A 79 5.09 -7.88 11.56
N ILE A 80 4.04 -8.47 10.97
CA ILE A 80 3.88 -9.92 10.84
C ILE A 80 5.04 -10.53 10.04
N TYR A 81 5.50 -9.86 8.98
CA TYR A 81 6.70 -10.28 8.23
C TYR A 81 7.95 -10.24 9.11
N GLN A 82 8.18 -9.16 9.86
CA GLN A 82 9.33 -9.00 10.77
C GLN A 82 9.33 -10.03 11.90
N ASP A 83 8.17 -10.29 12.49
CA ASP A 83 7.99 -11.20 13.63
C ASP A 83 7.96 -12.69 13.21
N SER A 84 7.71 -13.00 11.94
CA SER A 84 7.68 -14.38 11.45
C SER A 84 9.08 -15.01 11.46
N PRO A 85 9.30 -16.17 12.11
CA PRO A 85 10.60 -16.85 12.08
C PRO A 85 10.82 -17.69 10.79
N GLY A 86 10.00 -17.48 9.75
CA GLY A 86 10.04 -18.25 8.50
C GLY A 86 9.08 -19.45 8.49
N ILE A 87 9.21 -20.32 7.47
CA ILE A 87 8.21 -21.37 7.19
C ILE A 87 8.11 -22.45 8.29
N ALA A 88 9.19 -22.62 9.06
CA ALA A 88 9.26 -23.61 10.15
C ALA A 88 8.24 -23.35 11.27
N HIS A 89 7.82 -22.10 11.46
CA HIS A 89 6.93 -21.69 12.56
C HIS A 89 5.51 -21.31 12.09
N PHE A 90 5.17 -21.59 10.82
CA PHE A 90 3.82 -21.33 10.28
C PHE A 90 2.72 -21.96 11.15
N PHE A 91 2.95 -23.19 11.62
CA PHE A 91 1.99 -23.94 12.44
C PHE A 91 1.92 -23.49 13.90
N GLU A 92 2.87 -22.67 14.37
CA GLU A 92 2.94 -22.17 15.74
C GLU A 92 2.32 -20.78 15.90
N SER A 93 2.04 -20.10 14.78
CA SER A 93 1.41 -18.78 14.80
C SER A 93 -0.06 -18.86 15.21
N GLU A 94 -0.49 -18.04 16.17
CA GLU A 94 -1.91 -17.79 16.41
C GLU A 94 -2.51 -17.20 15.14
N TRP A 95 -3.55 -17.82 14.59
CA TRP A 95 -4.14 -17.49 13.29
C TRP A 95 -4.93 -16.17 13.41
N LYS A 96 -4.21 -15.05 13.52
CA LYS A 96 -4.76 -13.68 13.55
C LYS A 96 -4.96 -13.10 12.15
N VAL A 97 -4.54 -13.83 11.12
CA VAL A 97 -4.48 -13.41 9.71
C VAL A 97 -4.81 -14.60 8.83
N GLU A 98 -5.17 -14.36 7.57
CA GLU A 98 -5.52 -15.40 6.62
C GLU A 98 -4.39 -16.42 6.42
N PRO A 99 -4.70 -17.73 6.37
CA PRO A 99 -3.69 -18.80 6.33
C PRO A 99 -2.80 -18.72 5.09
N LEU A 100 -3.41 -18.39 3.95
CA LEU A 100 -2.71 -18.25 2.68
C LEU A 100 -1.72 -17.08 2.72
N PHE A 101 -2.09 -15.99 3.39
CA PHE A 101 -1.22 -14.85 3.58
C PHE A 101 -0.01 -15.26 4.44
N LEU A 102 -0.25 -15.89 5.60
CA LEU A 102 0.83 -16.37 6.48
C LEU A 102 1.78 -17.33 5.76
N PHE A 103 1.26 -18.22 4.91
CA PHE A 103 2.08 -19.17 4.15
C PHE A 103 2.97 -18.46 3.12
N LEU A 104 2.39 -17.56 2.32
CA LEU A 104 3.13 -16.78 1.33
C LEU A 104 4.17 -15.87 1.98
N ASN A 105 3.80 -15.26 3.12
CA ASN A 105 4.67 -14.41 3.93
C ASN A 105 5.89 -15.18 4.45
N SER A 106 5.66 -16.33 5.09
CA SER A 106 6.74 -17.18 5.60
C SER A 106 7.60 -17.79 4.50
N LEU A 107 7.02 -18.13 3.35
CA LEU A 107 7.75 -18.57 2.17
C LEU A 107 8.65 -17.45 1.62
N HIS A 108 8.09 -16.26 1.42
CA HIS A 108 8.85 -15.09 0.96
C HIS A 108 10.01 -14.79 1.90
N LYS A 109 9.77 -14.76 3.22
CA LYS A 109 10.82 -14.49 4.21
C LYS A 109 11.92 -15.54 4.17
N SER A 110 11.56 -16.82 4.05
CA SER A 110 12.55 -17.91 4.00
C SER A 110 13.45 -17.86 2.76
N ILE A 111 13.01 -17.22 1.67
CA ILE A 111 13.76 -17.14 0.40
C ILE A 111 14.55 -15.82 0.30
N PHE A 112 13.92 -14.69 0.61
CA PHE A 112 14.47 -13.36 0.33
C PHE A 112 14.91 -12.58 1.58
N ASP A 113 14.22 -12.79 2.71
CA ASP A 113 14.39 -12.04 3.97
C ASP A 113 14.59 -10.52 3.77
N ASN A 114 13.79 -9.93 2.87
CA ASN A 114 13.92 -8.53 2.50
C ASN A 114 12.56 -7.81 2.55
N GLU A 115 12.44 -6.85 3.46
CA GLU A 115 11.22 -6.08 3.72
C GLU A 115 10.77 -5.26 2.51
N PHE A 116 11.72 -4.67 1.78
CA PHE A 116 11.41 -3.88 0.58
C PHE A 116 10.84 -4.76 -0.52
N LEU A 117 11.44 -5.93 -0.77
CA LEU A 117 10.92 -6.90 -1.73
C LEU A 117 9.57 -7.45 -1.32
N PHE A 118 9.34 -7.67 -0.01
CA PHE A 118 8.05 -8.09 0.51
C PHE A 118 6.97 -7.04 0.23
N LEU A 119 7.22 -5.77 0.58
CA LEU A 119 6.30 -4.67 0.33
C LEU A 119 6.03 -4.46 -1.16
N LEU A 120 7.05 -4.59 -2.00
CA LEU A 120 6.92 -4.56 -3.46
C LEU A 120 6.08 -5.72 -3.99
N GLY A 121 6.30 -6.95 -3.50
CA GLY A 121 5.54 -8.12 -3.88
C GLY A 121 4.06 -7.99 -3.48
N TYR A 122 3.82 -7.50 -2.27
CA TYR A 122 2.48 -7.20 -1.77
C TYR A 122 1.79 -6.12 -2.61
N SER A 123 2.50 -5.04 -2.96
CA SER A 123 1.96 -3.94 -3.77
C SER A 123 1.59 -4.39 -5.18
N VAL A 124 2.45 -5.21 -5.80
CA VAL A 124 2.18 -5.81 -7.12
C VAL A 124 0.99 -6.75 -7.06
N PHE A 125 0.90 -7.60 -6.03
CA PHE A 125 -0.23 -8.51 -5.85
C PHE A 125 -1.55 -7.74 -5.67
N GLN A 126 -1.55 -6.69 -4.84
CA GLN A 126 -2.71 -5.82 -4.64
C GLN A 126 -3.14 -5.14 -5.95
N ALA A 127 -2.20 -4.59 -6.71
CA ALA A 127 -2.49 -3.95 -8.00
C ALA A 127 -3.00 -4.96 -9.04
N PHE A 128 -2.47 -6.19 -9.03
CA PHE A 128 -2.94 -7.28 -9.88
C PHE A 128 -4.39 -7.66 -9.56
N LEU A 129 -4.74 -7.82 -8.28
CA LEU A 129 -6.12 -8.07 -7.86
C LEU A 129 -7.05 -6.93 -8.27
N LEU A 130 -6.63 -5.68 -8.04
CA LEU A 130 -7.38 -4.49 -8.44
C LEU A 130 -7.61 -4.47 -9.96
N MET A 131 -6.60 -4.86 -10.76
CA MET A 131 -6.73 -4.98 -12.22
C MET A 131 -7.72 -6.07 -12.63
N LEU A 132 -7.67 -7.24 -11.99
CA LEU A 132 -8.60 -8.34 -12.27
C LEU A 132 -10.06 -7.92 -12.02
N VAL A 133 -10.33 -7.28 -10.88
CA VAL A 133 -11.68 -6.82 -10.53
C VAL A 133 -12.12 -5.69 -11.47
N THR A 134 -11.22 -4.74 -11.77
CA THR A 134 -11.51 -3.62 -12.68
C THR A 134 -11.91 -4.12 -14.07
N ARG A 135 -11.22 -5.12 -14.63
CA ARG A 135 -11.54 -5.70 -15.95
C ARG A 135 -12.87 -6.44 -16.01
N ARG A 136 -13.30 -7.01 -14.88
CA ARG A 136 -14.57 -7.74 -14.77
C ARG A 136 -15.74 -6.83 -14.39
N SER A 137 -15.47 -5.56 -14.05
CA SER A 137 -16.48 -4.61 -13.62
C SER A 137 -17.23 -4.02 -14.81
N LYS A 138 -18.56 -3.89 -14.69
CA LYS A 138 -19.41 -3.24 -15.70
C LYS A 138 -19.03 -1.78 -15.94
N ASN A 139 -18.55 -1.10 -14.89
CA ASN A 139 -18.08 0.29 -14.96
C ASN A 139 -16.70 0.43 -14.27
N PRO A 140 -15.61 0.16 -14.99
CA PRO A 140 -14.24 0.17 -14.45
C PRO A 140 -13.84 1.52 -13.83
N SER A 141 -14.23 2.63 -14.46
CA SER A 141 -13.90 3.98 -13.97
C SER A 141 -14.60 4.28 -12.65
N LEU A 142 -15.89 3.91 -12.51
CA LEU A 142 -16.62 4.08 -11.26
C LEU A 142 -16.02 3.20 -10.14
N PHE A 143 -15.63 1.96 -10.46
CA PHE A 143 -14.98 1.08 -9.51
C PHE A 143 -13.66 1.66 -8.99
N ILE A 144 -12.78 2.13 -9.88
CA ILE A 144 -11.52 2.78 -9.48
C ILE A 144 -11.81 4.03 -8.64
N PHE A 145 -12.79 4.85 -9.02
CA PHE A 145 -13.18 6.03 -8.26
C PHE A 145 -13.61 5.68 -6.82
N VAL A 146 -14.51 4.71 -6.66
CA VAL A 146 -14.97 4.24 -5.34
C VAL A 146 -13.81 3.65 -4.54
N TYR A 147 -12.94 2.86 -5.17
CA TYR A 147 -11.75 2.30 -4.54
C TYR A 147 -10.82 3.38 -3.99
N VAL A 148 -10.56 4.44 -4.79
CA VAL A 148 -9.75 5.58 -4.35
C VAL A 148 -10.43 6.31 -3.20
N VAL A 149 -11.75 6.57 -3.28
CA VAL A 149 -12.50 7.24 -2.22
C VAL A 149 -12.47 6.45 -0.92
N TYR A 150 -12.71 5.14 -0.96
CA TYR A 150 -12.63 4.26 0.21
C TYR A 150 -11.26 4.38 0.89
N PHE A 151 -10.18 4.31 0.10
CA PHE A 151 -8.80 4.44 0.58
C PHE A 151 -8.50 5.79 1.24
N LEU A 152 -9.09 6.88 0.72
CA LEU A 152 -8.93 8.21 1.30
C LEU A 152 -9.60 8.32 2.68
N PHE A 153 -10.68 7.58 2.93
CA PHE A 153 -11.39 7.60 4.21
C PHE A 153 -10.84 6.60 5.23
N GLU A 154 -10.24 5.49 4.80
CA GLU A 154 -9.70 4.46 5.68
C GLU A 154 -8.27 4.76 6.16
N SER A 155 -7.55 5.67 5.48
CA SER A 155 -6.23 6.12 5.92
C SER A 155 -6.39 7.05 7.14
N PRO A 156 -6.05 6.63 8.38
CA PRO A 156 -6.26 7.46 9.55
C PRO A 156 -5.39 8.72 9.47
N LEU A 157 -6.00 9.88 9.75
CA LEU A 157 -5.33 11.14 10.06
C LEU A 157 -4.33 10.97 11.23
#